data_AF-A0A520QEF6-F1
#
_entry.id   AF-A0A520QEF6-F1
#
_cell.length_a   1.000
_cell.length_b   1.000
_cell.length_c   1.000
_cell.angle_alpha   90.00
_cell.angle_beta   90.00
_cell.angle_gamma   90.00
#
_symmetry.space_group_name_H-M   'P 1'
#
loop_
_entity.id
_entity.type
_entity.pdbx_description
1 polymer ?
#
loop_
_entity_poly.entity_id
_entity_poly.type
_entity_poly.pdbx_seq_one_letter_code
_entity_poly.pdbx_strand_id
1 'polypeptide(L)'
;MTAREKIENLTLLWVLYCLGGSALTFFTGGFGLINLVVTLIGAAVGVGVTVLIGRALVGRNGFVRMVVSALAAISAVAGVFGIAKLGLAFFATWSLGLLVPIVVTGAATAMNVHSLRVLFSSSVRRYFS
;
A
#
# COMPACT_ATOMS: atom_id res chain seq x y z
N MET A 1 1.51 14.38 -17.22
CA MET A 1 2.37 13.32 -16.67
C MET A 1 2.56 12.20 -17.66
N THR A 2 3.81 11.82 -17.89
CA THR A 2 4.19 10.66 -18.72
C THR A 2 3.83 9.34 -18.01
N ALA A 3 3.78 8.22 -18.75
CA ALA A 3 3.51 6.90 -18.16
C ALA A 3 4.56 6.51 -17.11
N ARG A 4 5.82 6.85 -17.37
CA ARG A 4 6.94 6.64 -16.46
C ARG A 4 6.77 7.44 -15.17
N GLU A 5 6.49 8.73 -15.26
CA GLU A 5 6.23 9.59 -14.08
C GLU A 5 5.07 9.07 -13.23
N LYS A 6 4.02 8.53 -13.85
CA LYS A 6 2.90 7.94 -13.11
C LYS A 6 3.32 6.71 -12.30
N ILE A 7 4.17 5.85 -12.85
CA ILE A 7 4.70 4.66 -12.16
C ILE A 7 5.67 5.06 -11.05
N GLU A 8 6.55 6.02 -11.31
CA GLU A 8 7.50 6.53 -10.31
C GLU A 8 6.77 7.21 -9.16
N ASN A 9 5.76 8.04 -9.45
CA ASN A 9 4.91 8.65 -8.42
C ASN A 9 4.13 7.60 -7.62
N LEU A 10 3.56 6.59 -8.29
CA LEU A 10 2.90 5.47 -7.60
C LEU A 10 3.85 4.73 -6.66
N THR A 11 5.08 4.49 -7.11
CA THR A 11 6.13 3.84 -6.32
C THR A 11 6.47 4.69 -5.09
N LEU A 12 6.64 6.00 -5.27
CA LEU A 12 6.93 6.93 -4.18
C LEU A 12 5.81 6.98 -3.14
N LEU A 13 4.54 6.98 -3.58
CA LEU A 13 3.40 6.91 -2.67
C LEU A 13 3.42 5.62 -1.83
N TRP A 14 3.72 4.46 -2.43
CA TRP A 14 3.87 3.20 -1.69
C TRP A 14 5.05 3.21 -0.72
N VAL A 15 6.17 3.83 -1.08
CA VAL A 15 7.30 4.03 -0.16
C VAL A 15 6.89 4.87 1.04
N LEU A 16 6.20 6.01 0.81
CA LEU A 16 5.69 6.86 1.89
C LEU A 16 4.69 6.12 2.78
N TYR A 17 3.83 5.29 2.20
CA TYR A 17 2.91 4.45 2.96
C TYR A 17 3.63 3.42 3.82
N CYS A 18 4.66 2.74 3.30
CA CYS A 18 5.46 1.81 4.09
C CYS A 18 6.15 2.53 5.26
N LEU A 19 6.77 3.67 5.01
CA LEU A 19 7.44 4.46 6.05
C LEU A 19 6.44 4.99 7.09
N GLY A 20 5.32 5.56 6.67
CA GLY A 20 4.29 6.08 7.55
C GLY A 20 3.58 4.99 8.36
N GLY A 21 3.29 3.85 7.73
CA GLY A 21 2.71 2.67 8.40
C GLY A 21 3.65 2.06 9.43
N SER A 22 4.94 1.97 9.12
CA SER A 22 5.97 1.56 10.08
C SER A 22 6.08 2.54 11.24
N ALA A 23 6.13 3.86 10.98
CA ALA A 23 6.16 4.87 12.04
C ALA A 23 4.95 4.75 12.97
N LEU A 24 3.75 4.61 12.42
CA LEU A 24 2.53 4.41 13.20
C LEU A 24 2.58 3.14 14.05
N THR A 25 3.05 2.03 13.47
CA THR A 25 3.20 0.75 14.17
C THR A 25 4.14 0.87 15.36
N PHE A 26 5.24 1.61 15.21
CA PHE A 26 6.17 1.89 16.32
C PHE A 26 5.48 2.63 17.47
N PHE A 27 4.72 3.69 17.16
CA PHE A 27 4.01 4.47 18.19
C PHE A 27 2.89 3.69 18.88
N THR A 28 2.22 2.77 18.18
CA THR A 28 1.13 1.97 18.77
C THR A 28 1.60 0.68 19.45
N GLY A 29 2.77 0.15 19.07
CA GLY A 29 3.32 -1.11 19.59
C GLY A 29 4.11 -0.99 20.89
N GLY A 30 4.25 0.23 21.42
CA GLY A 30 5.00 0.51 22.65
C GLY A 30 6.48 0.82 22.43
N PHE A 31 7.08 1.56 23.37
CA PHE A 31 8.48 1.96 23.29
C PHE A 31 9.41 0.81 23.71
N GLY A 32 10.26 0.36 22.80
CA GLY A 32 11.28 -0.65 23.07
C GLY A 32 12.26 -0.84 21.92
N LEU A 33 13.52 -1.16 22.24
CA LEU A 33 14.59 -1.41 21.25
C LEU A 33 14.23 -2.54 20.28
N ILE A 34 13.62 -3.62 20.77
CA ILE A 34 13.20 -4.74 19.92
C ILE A 34 12.10 -4.31 18.95
N ASN A 35 11.09 -3.56 19.43
CA ASN A 35 10.02 -3.05 18.58
C ASN A 35 10.55 -2.09 17.49
N LEU A 36 11.52 -1.24 17.86
CA LEU A 36 12.21 -0.36 16.91
C LEU A 36 12.91 -1.16 15.81
N VAL A 37 13.72 -2.16 16.18
CA VAL A 37 14.47 -2.97 15.22
C VAL A 37 13.53 -3.74 14.29
N VAL A 38 12.50 -4.39 14.84
CA VAL A 38 11.51 -5.13 14.04
C VAL A 38 10.78 -4.19 13.07
N THR A 39 10.40 -3.00 13.54
CA THR A 39 9.72 -2.01 12.71
C THR A 39 10.62 -1.49 11.58
N LEU A 40 11.90 -1.21 11.87
CA LEU A 40 12.87 -0.75 10.87
C LEU A 40 13.15 -1.82 9.81
N ILE A 41 13.29 -3.09 10.21
CA ILE A 41 13.45 -4.20 9.27
C ILE A 41 12.20 -4.32 8.39
N GLY A 42 11.01 -4.27 8.98
CA GLY A 42 9.75 -4.30 8.24
C GLY A 42 9.63 -3.14 7.23
N ALA A 43 10.00 -1.92 7.65
CA ALA A 43 10.04 -0.75 6.78
C ALA A 43 11.02 -0.94 5.62
N ALA A 44 12.25 -1.39 5.90
CA ALA A 44 13.29 -1.60 4.90
C ALA A 44 12.88 -2.66 3.88
N VAL A 45 12.28 -3.77 4.32
CA VAL A 45 11.76 -4.82 3.44
C VAL A 45 10.61 -4.27 2.58
N GLY A 46 9.64 -3.57 3.18
CA GLY A 46 8.50 -3.00 2.46
C GLY A 46 8.91 -1.98 1.40
N VAL A 47 9.82 -1.07 1.75
CA VAL A 47 10.39 -0.09 0.81
C VAL A 47 11.21 -0.80 -0.27
N GLY A 48 12.06 -1.75 0.10
CA GLY A 48 12.89 -2.51 -0.85
C GLY A 48 12.04 -3.23 -1.90
N VAL A 49 11.03 -3.99 -1.48
CA VAL A 49 10.10 -4.68 -2.38
C VAL A 49 9.37 -3.68 -3.28
N THR A 50 8.88 -2.57 -2.72
CA THR A 50 8.18 -1.53 -3.49
C THR A 50 9.07 -0.93 -4.57
N VAL A 51 10.32 -0.61 -4.25
CA VAL A 51 11.28 -0.04 -5.20
C VAL A 51 11.64 -1.04 -6.30
N LEU A 52 11.81 -2.32 -5.97
CA LEU A 52 12.08 -3.37 -6.96
C LEU A 52 10.91 -3.54 -7.94
N ILE A 53 9.67 -3.55 -7.42
CA ILE A 53 8.46 -3.58 -8.25
C ILE A 53 8.39 -2.34 -9.15
N GLY A 54 8.60 -1.14 -8.58
CA GLY A 54 8.60 0.12 -9.33
C GLY A 54 9.62 0.12 -10.47
N ARG A 55 10.86 -0.33 -10.20
CA ARG A 55 11.91 -0.48 -11.21
C ARG A 55 11.52 -1.45 -12.33
N ALA A 56 10.94 -2.60 -11.98
CA ALA A 56 10.49 -3.57 -12.97
C ALA A 56 9.34 -3.03 -13.84
N LEU A 57 8.42 -2.25 -13.26
CA LEU A 57 7.35 -1.58 -13.99
C LEU A 57 7.89 -0.49 -14.94
N VAL A 58 8.86 0.31 -14.50
CA VAL A 58 9.53 1.29 -15.38
C VAL A 58 10.31 0.57 -16.48
N GLY A 59 10.91 -0.59 -16.18
CA GLY A 59 11.53 -1.49 -17.15
C GLY A 59 10.54 -2.22 -18.07
N ARG A 60 9.26 -1.82 -18.08
CA ARG A 60 8.19 -2.37 -18.95
C ARG A 60 7.93 -3.87 -18.77
N ASN A 61 8.19 -4.43 -17.59
CA ASN A 61 7.88 -5.83 -17.32
C ASN A 61 6.36 -6.05 -17.23
N GLY A 62 5.77 -6.57 -18.30
CA GLY A 62 4.32 -6.83 -18.40
C GLY A 62 3.81 -7.87 -17.39
N PHE A 63 4.63 -8.86 -17.03
CA PHE A 63 4.28 -9.86 -16.03
C PHE A 63 4.13 -9.22 -14.64
N VAL A 64 5.09 -8.37 -14.25
CA VAL A 64 5.00 -7.63 -12.97
C VAL A 64 3.77 -6.74 -12.94
N ARG A 65 3.45 -6.04 -14.05
CA ARG A 65 2.22 -5.24 -14.14
C ARG A 65 0.97 -6.09 -13.93
N MET A 66 0.90 -7.28 -14.53
CA MET A 66 -0.23 -8.20 -14.37
C MET A 66 -0.38 -8.66 -12.92
N VAL A 67 0.72 -9.14 -12.32
CA VAL A 67 0.72 -9.62 -10.92
C VAL A 67 0.33 -8.52 -9.96
N VAL A 68 0.94 -7.33 -10.07
CA VAL A 68 0.63 -6.19 -9.19
C VAL A 68 -0.82 -5.74 -9.37
N SER A 69 -1.35 -5.75 -10.60
CA SER A 69 -2.75 -5.40 -10.84
C SER A 69 -3.71 -6.41 -10.21
N ALA A 70 -3.42 -7.71 -10.34
CA ALA A 70 -4.24 -8.76 -9.73
C ALA A 70 -4.21 -8.67 -8.19
N LEU A 71 -3.03 -8.52 -7.60
CA LEU A 71 -2.86 -8.38 -6.16
C LEU A 71 -3.53 -7.10 -5.64
N ALA A 72 -3.44 -5.98 -6.36
CA ALA A 72 -4.10 -4.74 -5.99
C ALA A 72 -5.63 -4.88 -6.05
N ALA A 73 -6.17 -5.59 -7.04
CA ALA A 73 -7.61 -5.83 -7.13
C ALA A 73 -8.12 -6.69 -5.96
N ILE A 74 -7.46 -7.80 -5.67
CA ILE A 74 -7.81 -8.69 -4.55
C ILE A 74 -7.69 -7.93 -3.22
N SER A 75 -6.59 -7.20 -3.03
CA SER A 75 -6.32 -6.46 -1.80
C SER A 75 -7.30 -5.29 -1.59
N ALA A 76 -7.72 -4.61 -2.67
CA ALA A 76 -8.75 -3.56 -2.58
C ALA A 76 -10.09 -4.13 -2.11
N VAL A 77 -10.51 -5.27 -2.69
CA VAL A 77 -11.76 -5.93 -2.31
C VAL A 77 -11.69 -6.41 -0.85
N ALA A 78 -10.62 -7.11 -0.48
CA ALA A 78 -10.40 -7.55 0.90
C ALA A 78 -10.35 -6.38 1.88
N GLY A 79 -9.73 -5.27 1.47
CA GLY A 79 -9.65 -4.04 2.26
C GLY A 79 -11.02 -3.42 2.54
N VAL A 80 -11.91 -3.36 1.54
CA VAL A 80 -13.30 -2.88 1.74
C VAL A 80 -14.03 -3.72 2.79
N PHE A 81 -13.93 -5.06 2.70
CA PHE A 81 -14.54 -5.95 3.70
C PHE A 81 -13.89 -5.77 5.08
N GLY A 82 -12.57 -5.59 5.15
CA GLY A 82 -11.84 -5.32 6.38
C GLY A 82 -12.30 -4.04 7.06
N ILE A 83 -12.43 -2.94 6.30
CA ILE A 83 -12.93 -1.65 6.80
C ILE A 83 -14.36 -1.79 7.30
N ALA A 84 -15.24 -2.46 6.55
CA ALA A 84 -16.62 -2.68 6.96
C ALA A 84 -16.69 -3.47 8.28
N LYS A 85 -15.91 -4.55 8.40
CA LYS A 85 -15.82 -5.36 9.62
C LYS A 85 -15.33 -4.53 10.81
N LEU A 86 -14.28 -3.73 10.63
CA LEU A 86 -13.74 -2.87 11.69
C LEU A 86 -14.72 -1.74 12.06
N GLY A 87 -15.42 -1.17 11.09
CA GLY A 87 -16.46 -0.16 11.31
C GLY A 87 -17.62 -0.71 12.13
N LEU A 88 -18.11 -1.92 11.81
CA LEU A 88 -19.13 -2.59 12.61
C LEU A 88 -18.64 -2.85 14.05
N ALA A 89 -17.39 -3.31 14.22
CA ALA A 89 -16.79 -3.51 15.53
C ALA A 89 -16.68 -2.19 16.32
N PHE A 90 -16.39 -1.07 15.65
CA PHE A 90 -16.36 0.25 16.26
C PHE A 90 -17.73 0.65 16.80
N PHE A 91 -18.81 0.50 16.02
CA PHE A 91 -20.16 0.83 16.50
C PHE A 91 -20.64 -0.11 17.62
N ALA A 92 -20.17 -1.36 17.64
CA ALA A 92 -20.50 -2.30 18.70
C ALA A 92 -19.78 -2.02 20.03
N THR A 93 -18.54 -1.49 19.98
CA THR A 93 -17.67 -1.37 21.17
C THR A 93 -17.33 0.06 21.56
N TRP A 94 -17.60 1.05 20.70
CA TRP A 94 -17.18 2.45 20.83
C TRP A 94 -15.69 2.63 21.16
N SER A 95 -14.86 1.67 20.74
CA SER A 95 -13.43 1.68 21.03
C SER A 95 -12.68 2.58 20.06
N LEU A 96 -12.16 3.71 20.56
CA LEU A 96 -11.31 4.61 19.79
C LEU A 96 -10.05 3.91 19.24
N GLY A 97 -9.61 2.82 19.88
CA GLY A 97 -8.48 2.02 19.40
C GLY A 97 -8.72 1.38 18.03
N LEU A 98 -9.98 1.21 17.61
CA LEU A 98 -10.33 0.69 16.29
C LEU A 98 -10.19 1.73 15.18
N LEU A 99 -10.09 3.03 15.50
CA LEU A 99 -9.95 4.08 14.48
C LEU A 99 -8.61 3.98 13.74
N VAL A 100 -7.52 3.64 14.45
CA VAL A 100 -6.19 3.48 13.85
C VAL A 100 -6.18 2.38 12.77
N PRO A 101 -6.57 1.12 13.06
CA PRO A 101 -6.60 0.09 12.03
C PRO A 101 -7.62 0.40 10.91
N ILE A 102 -8.73 1.09 11.20
CA ILE A 102 -9.67 1.55 10.15
C ILE A 102 -8.97 2.49 9.17
N VAL A 103 -8.28 3.52 9.68
CA VAL A 103 -7.59 4.51 8.84
C VAL A 103 -6.45 3.86 8.04
N VAL A 104 -5.65 3.00 8.66
CA VAL A 104 -4.56 2.29 7.98
C VAL A 104 -5.10 1.38 6.88
N THR A 105 -6.12 0.57 7.17
CA THR A 105 -6.75 -0.31 6.18
C THR A 105 -7.42 0.51 5.07
N GLY A 106 -8.02 1.65 5.42
CA GLY A 106 -8.59 2.63 4.50
C GLY A 106 -7.55 3.17 3.53
N ALA A 107 -6.43 3.65 4.04
CA ALA A 107 -5.31 4.15 3.23
C ALA A 107 -4.76 3.05 2.31
N ALA A 108 -4.52 1.84 2.83
CA ALA A 108 -4.06 0.70 2.04
C ALA A 108 -5.03 0.38 0.89
N THR A 109 -6.33 0.38 1.18
CA THR A 109 -7.39 0.11 0.20
C THR A 109 -7.41 1.18 -0.88
N ALA A 110 -7.39 2.46 -0.48
CA ALA A 110 -7.36 3.59 -1.40
C ALA A 110 -6.12 3.53 -2.32
N MET A 111 -4.97 3.14 -1.79
CA MET A 111 -3.73 2.98 -2.57
C MET A 111 -3.78 1.82 -3.54
N ASN A 112 -4.39 0.69 -3.17
CA ASN A 112 -4.62 -0.42 -4.09
C ASN A 112 -5.55 0.00 -5.24
N VAL A 113 -6.65 0.71 -4.95
CA VAL A 113 -7.54 1.27 -5.97
C VAL A 113 -6.80 2.29 -6.86
N HIS A 114 -5.98 3.15 -6.28
CA HIS A 114 -5.16 4.10 -7.04
C HIS A 114 -4.15 3.40 -7.94
N SER A 115 -3.51 2.33 -7.45
CA SER A 115 -2.59 1.50 -8.23
C SER A 115 -3.28 0.94 -9.48
N LEU A 116 -4.49 0.42 -9.35
CA LEU A 116 -5.29 -0.04 -10.49
C LEU A 116 -5.56 1.10 -11.48
N ARG A 117 -6.00 2.26 -11.00
CA ARG A 117 -6.27 3.43 -11.87
C ARG A 117 -5.02 3.85 -12.66
N VAL A 118 -3.85 3.84 -12.03
CA VAL A 118 -2.58 4.16 -12.69
C VAL A 118 -2.20 3.09 -13.71
N LEU A 119 -2.19 1.82 -13.32
CA LEU A 119 -1.74 0.69 -14.14
C LEU A 119 -2.67 0.41 -15.34
N PHE A 120 -3.97 0.71 -15.22
CA PHE A 120 -4.96 0.61 -16.29
C PHE A 120 -5.16 1.91 -17.08
N SER A 121 -4.45 2.99 -16.75
CA SER A 121 -4.52 4.21 -17.56
C SER A 121 -4.06 3.95 -18.99
N SER A 122 -4.71 4.59 -19.98
CA SER A 122 -4.39 4.40 -21.41
C SER A 122 -2.93 4.69 -21.72
N SER A 123 -2.35 5.71 -21.09
CA SER A 123 -0.93 6.05 -21.19
C SER A 123 -0.01 4.94 -20.70
N VAL A 124 -0.33 4.31 -19.56
CA VAL A 124 0.49 3.23 -19.00
C VAL A 124 0.29 1.95 -19.80
N ARG A 125 -0.92 1.61 -20.22
CA ARG A 125 -1.15 0.44 -21.07
C ARG A 125 -0.33 0.49 -22.37
N ARG A 126 -0.34 1.63 -23.06
CA ARG A 126 0.46 1.86 -24.28
C ARG A 126 1.96 1.82 -24.02
N TYR A 127 2.41 2.22 -22.84
CA TYR A 127 3.83 2.21 -22.48
C TYR A 127 4.43 0.79 -22.36
N PHE A 128 3.59 -0.21 -22.08
CA PHE A 128 3.97 -1.62 -22.00
C PHE A 128 3.64 -2.39 -23.30
N SER A 129 3.11 -1.72 -24.32
CA SER A 129 2.86 -2.30 -25.65
C SER A 129 4.07 -2.14 -26.56
#